data_AF-A0A2V9UEH2-F1
#
_entry.id   AF-A0A2V9UEH2-F1
#
_cell.length_a   1.000
_cell.length_b   1.000
_cell.length_c   1.000
_cell.angle_alpha   90.00
_cell.angle_beta   90.00
_cell.angle_gamma   90.00
#
_symmetry.space_group_name_H-M   'P 1'
#
loop_
_entity.id
_entity.type
_entity.pdbx_description
1 polymer ?
#
loop_
_entity_poly.entity_id
_entity_poly.type
_entity_poly.pdbx_seq_one_letter_code
_entity_poly.pdbx_strand_id
1 'polypeptide(L)'
;MNCNQVRELLPDVAAGMEIDKKTEDVQNHISSCSTCAAKLQGFRQTMALLDQWEAPEPGPYFDTRLGARLREEMARPAMGWLHWLPRPAVAALALAIVAGGLAFTNRGIIFPGEQELAISIPVPGVPVEPGTAVGDLQALERNHELYADFDVLDELQVQNEVTANP
;
A
#
# COMPACT_ATOMS: atom_id res chain seq x y z
N MET A 1 5.92 26.02 11.19
CA MET A 1 4.76 25.14 11.49
C MET A 1 3.90 25.74 12.59
N ASN A 2 2.58 25.53 12.57
CA ASN A 2 1.68 26.05 13.61
C ASN A 2 1.41 25.01 14.72
N CYS A 3 0.94 25.46 15.88
CA CYS A 3 0.71 24.58 17.04
C CYS A 3 -0.37 23.51 16.79
N ASN A 4 -1.37 23.80 15.93
CA ASN A 4 -2.44 22.85 15.64
C ASN A 4 -1.92 21.65 14.82
N GLN A 5 -1.14 21.93 13.77
CA GLN A 5 -0.48 20.93 12.94
C GLN A 5 0.46 20.06 13.77
N VAL A 6 1.26 20.66 14.66
CA VAL A 6 2.15 19.89 15.53
C VAL A 6 1.36 19.02 16.50
N ARG A 7 0.28 19.56 17.08
CA ARG A 7 -0.57 18.83 18.04
C ARG A 7 -1.18 17.56 17.46
N GLU A 8 -1.60 17.60 16.19
CA GLU A 8 -2.13 16.43 15.48
C GLU A 8 -1.07 15.33 15.31
N LEU A 9 0.19 15.72 15.15
CA LEU A 9 1.32 14.83 14.95
C LEU A 9 1.97 14.34 16.26
N LEU A 10 1.67 14.97 17.41
CA LEU A 10 2.30 14.62 18.69
C LEU A 10 2.11 13.15 19.13
N PRO A 11 0.94 12.50 18.94
CA PRO A 11 0.78 11.08 19.28
C PRO A 11 1.73 10.19 18.49
N ASP A 12 1.89 10.47 17.20
CA ASP A 12 2.75 9.70 16.31
C ASP A 12 4.23 9.87 16.69
N VAL A 13 4.65 11.11 16.99
CA VAL A 13 5.99 11.38 17.55
C VAL A 13 6.19 10.65 18.88
N ALA A 14 5.17 10.60 19.75
CA ALA A 14 5.27 9.95 21.04
C ALA A 14 5.37 8.42 20.91
N ALA A 15 4.69 7.83 19.92
CA ALA A 15 4.77 6.41 19.58
C ALA A 15 6.06 6.03 18.83
N GLY A 16 6.93 6.99 18.52
CA GLY A 16 8.18 6.75 17.79
C GLY A 16 7.98 6.46 16.30
N MET A 17 6.81 6.81 15.74
CA MET A 17 6.55 6.66 14.32
C MET A 17 7.30 7.75 13.54
N GLU A 18 7.88 7.36 12.39
CA GLU A 18 8.53 8.33 11.50
C GLU A 18 7.46 9.24 10.88
N ILE A 19 7.61 10.54 11.12
CA ILE A 19 6.75 11.55 10.50
C ILE A 19 7.50 12.07 9.28
N ASP A 20 7.23 11.46 8.13
CA ASP A 20 7.78 11.80 6.81
C ASP A 20 8.00 13.31 6.63
N LYS A 21 9.12 13.70 6.01
CA LYS A 21 9.53 15.06 5.56
C LYS A 21 9.35 16.25 6.54
N LYS A 22 8.64 16.10 7.66
CA LYS A 22 8.23 17.14 8.61
C LYS A 22 8.85 16.94 9.98
N THR A 23 9.57 15.83 10.20
CA THR A 23 10.20 15.53 11.49
C THR A 23 11.09 16.68 11.98
N GLU A 24 11.88 17.30 11.11
CA GLU A 24 12.74 18.43 11.49
C GLU A 24 11.93 19.67 11.91
N ASP A 25 10.91 20.04 11.12
CA ASP A 25 10.02 21.17 11.44
C ASP A 25 9.23 20.95 12.74
N VAL A 26 8.79 19.71 12.98
CA VAL A 26 8.13 19.29 14.23
C VAL A 26 9.08 19.44 15.41
N GLN A 27 10.31 18.93 15.30
CA GLN A 27 11.32 19.03 16.36
C GLN A 27 11.70 20.48 16.67
N ASN A 28 11.90 21.29 15.63
CA ASN A 28 12.18 22.73 15.76
C ASN A 28 11.02 23.49 16.44
N HIS A 29 9.77 23.09 16.19
CA HIS A 29 8.63 23.67 16.89
C HIS A 29 8.55 23.21 18.35
N ILE A 30 8.78 21.93 18.63
CA ILE A 30 8.75 21.39 20.00
C ILE A 30 9.85 22.03 20.87
N SER A 31 11.03 22.29 20.31
CA SER A 31 12.13 22.94 21.04
C SER A 31 11.84 24.42 21.36
N SER A 32 11.05 25.10 20.53
CA SER A 32 10.70 26.51 20.70
C SER A 32 9.36 26.76 21.39
N CYS A 33 8.46 25.77 21.45
CA CYS A 33 7.12 25.90 22.04
C CYS A 33 6.94 25.02 23.28
N SER A 34 6.96 25.64 24.47
CA SER A 34 6.78 24.93 25.75
C SER A 34 5.45 24.19 25.88
N THR A 35 4.37 24.70 25.27
CA THR A 35 3.05 24.05 25.34
C THR A 35 2.99 22.73 24.56
N CYS A 36 3.63 22.68 23.39
CA CYS A 36 3.75 21.45 22.59
C CYS A 36 4.71 20.46 23.26
N ALA A 37 5.82 20.94 23.83
CA ALA A 37 6.75 20.11 24.60
C ALA A 37 6.09 19.44 25.81
N ALA A 38 5.29 20.20 26.59
CA ALA A 38 4.57 19.67 27.74
C ALA A 38 3.54 18.59 27.34
N LYS A 39 2.82 18.81 26.23
CA LYS A 39 1.87 17.80 25.71
C LYS A 39 2.56 16.53 25.23
N LEU A 40 3.70 16.67 24.53
CA LEU A 40 4.50 15.52 24.12
C LEU A 40 4.98 14.70 25.32
N GLN A 41 5.43 15.39 26.38
CA GLN A 41 5.83 14.72 27.62
C GLN A 41 4.65 13.97 28.25
N GLY A 42 3.45 14.56 28.25
CA GLY A 42 2.22 13.89 28.70
C GLY A 42 1.93 12.61 27.91
N PHE A 43 2.01 12.65 26.58
CA PHE A 43 1.84 11.44 25.76
C PHE A 43 2.89 10.37 26.08
N ARG A 44 4.16 10.75 26.23
CA ARG A 44 5.25 9.81 26.58
C ARG A 44 5.03 9.17 27.96
N GLN A 45 4.52 9.92 28.93
CA GLN A 45 4.17 9.38 30.24
C GLN A 45 3.02 8.37 30.16
N THR A 46 1.99 8.66 29.35
CA THR A 46 0.88 7.71 29.14
C THR A 46 1.37 6.44 28.44
N MET A 47 2.21 6.55 27.42
CA MET A 47 2.79 5.38 26.74
C MET A 47 3.66 4.56 27.69
N ALA A 48 4.51 5.20 28.49
CA ALA A 48 5.31 4.51 29.51
C ALA A 48 4.46 3.80 30.57
N LEU A 49 3.22 4.24 30.80
CA LEU A 49 2.27 3.55 31.68
C LEU A 49 1.63 2.34 30.99
N LEU A 50 1.34 2.45 29.69
CA LEU A 50 0.85 1.33 28.89
C LEU A 50 1.91 0.24 28.72
N ASP A 51 3.18 0.61 28.61
CA ASP A 51 4.32 -0.33 28.53
C ASP A 51 4.50 -1.17 29.80
N GLN A 52 3.96 -0.73 30.94
CA GLN A 52 3.97 -1.51 32.18
C GLN A 52 2.91 -2.62 32.18
N TRP A 53 1.99 -2.63 31.21
CA TRP A 53 0.99 -3.67 31.12
C TRP A 53 1.62 -4.97 30.61
N GLU A 54 1.69 -5.96 31.50
CA GLU A 54 2.10 -7.31 31.16
C GLU A 54 0.96 -8.05 30.44
N ALA A 55 1.25 -8.51 29.22
CA ALA A 55 0.29 -9.29 28.44
C ALA A 55 0.04 -10.65 29.12
N PRO A 56 -1.23 -11.05 29.33
CA PRO A 56 -1.52 -12.37 29.88
C PRO A 56 -1.09 -13.47 28.92
N GLU A 57 -0.59 -14.58 29.46
CA GLU A 57 -0.31 -15.79 28.69
C GLU A 57 -1.56 -16.23 27.90
N PRO A 58 -1.42 -16.58 26.61
CA PRO A 58 -2.55 -17.01 25.80
C PRO A 58 -3.20 -18.24 26.42
N GLY A 59 -4.53 -18.29 26.36
CA GLY A 59 -5.28 -19.41 26.91
C GLY A 59 -4.91 -20.74 26.25
N PRO A 60 -5.14 -21.88 26.94
CA PRO A 60 -4.93 -23.19 26.34
C PRO A 60 -5.72 -23.29 25.03
N TYR A 61 -5.09 -23.87 23.99
CA TYR A 61 -5.62 -24.00 22.63
C TYR A 61 -5.67 -22.72 21.76
N PHE A 62 -5.19 -21.57 22.23
CA PHE A 62 -5.15 -20.34 21.41
C PHE A 62 -4.50 -20.58 20.03
N ASP A 63 -3.29 -21.15 20.01
CA ASP A 63 -2.56 -21.39 18.75
C ASP A 63 -3.28 -22.36 17.82
N THR A 64 -3.92 -23.39 18.38
CA THR A 64 -4.67 -24.36 17.57
C THR A 64 -5.89 -23.72 16.91
N ARG A 65 -6.61 -22.85 17.64
CA ARG A 65 -7.76 -22.12 17.10
C ARG A 65 -7.31 -21.07 16.10
N LEU A 66 -6.25 -20.34 16.39
CA LEU A 66 -5.67 -19.34 15.48
C LEU A 66 -5.20 -20.00 14.19
N GLY A 67 -4.46 -21.10 14.28
CA GLY A 67 -3.99 -21.86 13.11
C GLY A 67 -5.11 -22.50 12.30
N ALA A 68 -6.22 -22.90 12.95
CA ALA A 68 -7.42 -23.35 12.24
C ALA A 68 -8.06 -22.19 11.44
N ARG A 69 -8.26 -21.03 12.09
CA ARG A 69 -8.83 -19.84 11.44
C ARG A 69 -7.95 -19.31 10.31
N LEU A 70 -6.63 -19.29 10.50
CA LEU A 70 -5.70 -18.83 9.49
C LEU A 70 -5.75 -19.71 8.24
N ARG A 71 -5.81 -21.04 8.40
CA ARG A 71 -5.98 -21.97 7.28
C ARG A 71 -7.34 -21.82 6.61
N GLU A 72 -8.41 -21.58 7.37
CA GLU A 72 -9.72 -21.27 6.81
C GLU A 72 -9.66 -20.01 5.94
N GLU A 73 -9.08 -18.91 6.43
CA GLU A 73 -8.94 -17.66 5.65
C GLU A 73 -8.03 -17.82 4.43
N MET A 74 -6.90 -18.53 4.55
CA MET A 74 -6.02 -18.83 3.41
C MET A 74 -6.69 -19.72 2.37
N ALA A 75 -7.57 -20.62 2.79
CA ALA A 75 -8.32 -21.50 1.91
C ALA A 75 -9.60 -20.84 1.35
N ARG A 76 -9.99 -19.66 1.85
CA ARG A 76 -11.09 -18.92 1.25
C ARG A 76 -10.67 -18.51 -0.15
N PRO A 77 -11.42 -18.90 -1.20
CA PRO A 77 -11.12 -18.45 -2.54
C PRO A 77 -11.17 -16.93 -2.55
N ALA A 78 -10.13 -16.29 -3.09
CA ALA A 78 -10.15 -14.86 -3.32
C ALA A 78 -11.44 -14.54 -4.11
N MET A 79 -12.38 -13.84 -3.47
CA MET A 79 -13.62 -13.38 -4.08
C MET A 79 -13.31 -12.23 -5.04
N GLY A 80 -12.55 -12.52 -6.09
CA GLY A 80 -12.49 -11.68 -7.27
C GLY A 80 -13.67 -12.02 -8.17
N TRP A 81 -14.25 -11.04 -8.85
CA TRP A 81 -15.34 -11.19 -9.82
C TRP A 81 -15.14 -12.33 -10.85
N LEU A 82 -13.92 -12.84 -11.04
CA LEU A 82 -13.55 -13.91 -11.97
C LEU A 82 -13.81 -15.34 -11.46
N HIS A 83 -14.27 -15.53 -10.21
CA HIS A 83 -14.55 -16.85 -9.64
C HIS A 83 -15.66 -17.64 -10.37
N TRP A 84 -16.54 -16.95 -11.11
CA TRP A 84 -17.55 -17.56 -11.99
C TRP A 84 -16.99 -18.17 -13.28
N LEU A 85 -15.73 -17.87 -13.65
CA LEU A 85 -15.15 -18.34 -14.90
C LEU A 85 -14.55 -19.74 -14.72
N PRO A 86 -15.01 -20.75 -15.48
CA PRO A 86 -14.51 -22.11 -15.30
C PRO A 86 -13.01 -22.18 -15.64
N ARG A 87 -12.21 -22.79 -14.76
CA ARG A 87 -10.77 -23.02 -14.92
C ARG A 87 -10.30 -23.47 -16.33
N PRO A 88 -11.00 -24.36 -17.07
CA PRO A 88 -10.57 -24.71 -18.43
C PRO A 88 -10.63 -23.54 -19.42
N ALA A 89 -11.53 -22.57 -19.24
CA ALA A 89 -11.65 -21.41 -20.13
C ALA A 89 -10.48 -20.44 -19.96
N VAL A 90 -9.96 -20.28 -18.75
CA VAL A 90 -8.79 -19.42 -18.47
C VAL A 90 -7.53 -19.98 -19.14
N ALA A 91 -7.31 -21.31 -19.04
CA ALA A 91 -6.17 -21.96 -19.68
C ALA A 91 -6.22 -21.87 -21.21
N ALA A 92 -7.41 -22.05 -21.81
CA ALA A 92 -7.61 -21.92 -23.24
C ALA A 92 -7.38 -20.49 -23.74
N LEU A 93 -7.84 -19.48 -22.99
CA LEU A 93 -7.59 -18.07 -23.29
C LEU A 93 -6.09 -17.73 -23.25
N ALA A 94 -5.39 -18.17 -22.21
CA ALA A 94 -3.95 -17.94 -22.08
C ALA A 94 -3.17 -18.56 -23.25
N LEU A 95 -3.51 -19.81 -23.63
CA LEU A 95 -2.92 -20.47 -24.80
C LEU A 95 -3.23 -19.73 -26.11
N ALA A 96 -4.46 -19.22 -26.28
CA ALA A 96 -4.85 -18.46 -27.46
C ALA A 96 -4.12 -17.12 -27.56
N ILE A 97 -3.88 -16.42 -26.44
CA ILE A 97 -3.11 -15.17 -26.41
C ILE A 97 -1.65 -15.43 -26.77
N VAL A 98 -1.03 -16.48 -26.21
CA VAL A 98 0.36 -16.85 -26.52
C VAL A 98 0.50 -17.25 -27.98
N ALA A 99 -0.40 -18.10 -28.50
CA ALA A 99 -0.38 -18.52 -29.90
C ALA A 99 -0.66 -17.35 -30.86
N GLY A 100 -1.60 -16.46 -30.51
CA GLY A 100 -1.91 -15.25 -31.25
C GLY A 100 -0.76 -14.26 -31.30
N GLY A 101 -0.07 -14.04 -30.17
CA GLY A 101 1.11 -13.19 -30.08
C GLY A 101 2.28 -13.72 -30.92
N LEU A 102 2.54 -15.03 -30.87
CA LEU A 102 3.57 -15.69 -31.68
C LEU A 102 3.25 -15.62 -33.19
N ALA A 103 1.97 -15.75 -33.55
CA ALA A 103 1.53 -15.62 -34.94
C ALA A 103 1.61 -14.17 -35.45
N PHE A 104 1.40 -13.17 -34.58
CA PHE A 104 1.50 -11.75 -34.92
C PHE A 104 2.95 -11.28 -35.09
N THR A 105 3.87 -11.75 -34.24
CA THR A 105 5.31 -11.47 -34.38
C THR A 105 5.90 -12.16 -35.60
N ASN A 106 5.50 -13.40 -35.90
CA ASN A 106 5.96 -14.14 -37.08
C ASN A 106 5.35 -13.62 -38.40
N ARG A 107 4.28 -12.81 -38.35
CA ARG A 107 3.68 -12.12 -39.52
C ARG A 107 4.28 -10.75 -39.82
N GLY A 108 5.26 -10.28 -39.04
CA GLY A 108 6.08 -9.11 -39.38
C GLY A 108 5.34 -7.77 -39.44
N ILE A 109 4.24 -7.59 -38.68
CA ILE A 109 3.43 -6.36 -38.74
C ILE A 109 3.89 -5.28 -37.74
N ILE A 110 4.86 -5.54 -36.86
CA ILE A 110 5.36 -4.53 -35.91
C ILE A 110 6.88 -4.54 -35.82
N PHE A 111 7.55 -3.91 -36.78
CA PHE A 111 8.88 -3.33 -36.58
C PHE A 111 9.04 -2.07 -37.44
N PRO A 112 8.71 -0.87 -36.93
CA PRO A 112 9.34 0.35 -37.39
C PRO A 112 10.59 0.60 -36.54
N GLY A 113 11.76 0.48 -37.17
CA GLY A 113 12.98 1.17 -36.74
C GLY A 113 13.82 0.49 -35.66
N GLU A 114 14.84 -0.24 -36.09
CA GLU A 114 16.09 -0.34 -35.33
C GLU A 114 16.64 1.08 -35.11
N GLN A 115 16.57 1.57 -33.88
CA GLN A 115 17.52 2.57 -33.41
C GLN A 115 18.58 1.83 -32.62
N GLU A 116 19.77 1.74 -33.19
CA GLU A 116 20.99 1.49 -32.43
C GLU A 116 21.05 2.50 -31.29
N LEU A 117 20.96 2.04 -30.04
CA LEU A 117 21.31 2.85 -28.90
C LEU A 117 22.25 2.08 -28.00
N ALA A 118 23.50 2.55 -28.04
CA ALA A 118 24.67 2.07 -27.34
C ALA A 118 24.37 1.58 -25.93
N ILE A 119 24.81 0.35 -25.66
CA ILE A 119 24.96 -0.19 -24.31
C ILE A 119 26.03 0.66 -23.61
N SER A 120 25.58 1.62 -22.78
CA SER A 120 26.38 2.09 -21.66
C SER A 120 25.88 1.36 -20.42
N ILE A 121 26.76 0.54 -19.85
CA ILE A 121 26.49 -0.18 -18.60
C ILE A 121 26.78 0.79 -17.45
N PRO A 122 25.79 1.03 -16.59
CA PRO A 122 26.03 1.04 -15.17
C PRO A 122 25.08 0.05 -14.50
N VAL A 123 25.64 -1.08 -14.05
CA VAL A 123 25.00 -1.92 -13.02
C VAL A 123 25.02 -1.10 -11.72
N PRO A 124 23.86 -0.82 -11.10
CA PRO A 124 23.36 -1.74 -10.06
C PRO A 124 21.83 -1.88 -9.98
N GLY A 125 21.35 -3.12 -9.83
CA GLY A 125 20.08 -3.42 -9.18
C GLY A 125 18.96 -4.00 -10.06
N VAL A 126 19.01 -5.33 -10.24
CA VAL A 126 17.96 -6.32 -10.56
C VAL A 126 16.76 -5.87 -11.43
N PRO A 127 16.51 -6.50 -12.60
CA PRO A 127 15.28 -6.27 -13.34
C PRO A 127 14.07 -6.66 -12.47
N VAL A 128 13.16 -5.72 -12.30
CA VAL A 128 11.87 -5.94 -11.63
C VAL A 128 11.09 -6.92 -12.50
N GLU A 129 11.17 -8.22 -12.21
CA GLU A 129 10.27 -9.21 -12.80
C GLU A 129 8.91 -9.10 -12.09
N PRO A 130 7.85 -8.68 -12.80
CA PRO A 130 6.50 -8.69 -12.25
C PRO A 130 6.05 -10.12 -11.96
N GLY A 131 5.46 -10.34 -10.79
CA GLY A 131 5.03 -11.65 -10.29
C GLY A 131 5.87 -12.21 -9.13
N THR A 132 6.89 -11.50 -8.67
CA THR A 132 7.58 -11.78 -7.40
C THR A 132 7.14 -10.78 -6.34
N ALA A 133 7.01 -11.21 -5.08
CA ALA A 133 6.54 -10.32 -4.01
C ALA A 133 7.38 -9.04 -3.86
N VAL A 134 8.69 -9.09 -4.11
CA VAL A 134 9.57 -7.92 -4.04
C VAL A 134 9.46 -7.06 -5.32
N GLY A 135 9.30 -7.69 -6.48
CA GLY A 135 9.12 -6.99 -7.75
C GLY A 135 7.78 -6.26 -7.83
N ASP A 136 6.71 -6.87 -7.34
CA ASP A 136 5.37 -6.27 -7.31
C ASP A 136 5.33 -5.07 -6.36
N LEU A 137 6.03 -5.14 -5.22
CA LEU A 137 6.15 -4.00 -4.31
C LEU A 137 6.95 -2.85 -4.91
N GLN A 138 8.09 -3.15 -5.57
CA GLN A 138 8.88 -2.13 -6.26
C GLN A 138 8.13 -1.53 -7.47
N ALA A 139 7.29 -2.31 -8.14
CA ALA A 139 6.44 -1.84 -9.23
C ALA A 139 5.33 -0.91 -8.71
N LEU A 140 4.67 -1.28 -7.60
CA LEU A 140 3.65 -0.43 -6.96
C LEU A 140 4.24 0.88 -6.44
N GLU A 141 5.42 0.83 -5.81
CA GLU A 141 6.10 2.02 -5.29
C GLU A 141 6.48 3.02 -6.39
N ARG A 142 6.86 2.52 -7.57
CA ARG A 142 7.23 3.37 -8.71
C ARG A 142 6.05 3.88 -9.54
N ASN A 143 4.86 3.30 -9.41
CA ASN A 143 3.72 3.65 -10.27
C ASN A 143 2.91 4.81 -9.68
N HIS A 144 3.44 6.02 -9.84
CA HIS A 144 2.89 7.26 -9.28
C HIS A 144 1.51 7.64 -9.84
N GLU A 145 1.16 7.15 -11.03
CA GLU A 145 -0.14 7.40 -11.68
C GLU A 145 -1.32 6.81 -10.89
N LEU A 146 -1.09 5.73 -10.13
CA LEU A 146 -2.11 5.09 -9.31
C LEU A 146 -2.51 5.96 -8.09
N TYR A 147 -1.63 6.88 -7.69
CA TYR A 147 -1.91 7.87 -6.65
C TYR A 147 -2.52 9.17 -7.20
N ALA A 148 -2.60 9.34 -8.52
CA ALA A 148 -3.17 10.53 -9.14
C ALA A 148 -4.68 10.40 -9.41
N ASP A 149 -5.23 9.19 -9.41
CA ASP A 149 -6.65 8.92 -9.74
C ASP A 149 -7.62 9.11 -8.55
N PHE A 150 -7.14 9.64 -7.42
CA PHE A 150 -7.99 9.95 -6.26
C PHE A 150 -8.95 11.14 -6.49
N ASP A 151 -8.71 11.97 -7.51
CA ASP A 151 -9.61 13.08 -7.89
C ASP A 151 -11.00 12.58 -8.34
N VAL A 152 -11.10 11.33 -8.82
CA VAL A 152 -12.38 10.71 -9.27
C VAL A 152 -13.29 10.36 -8.09
N LEU A 153 -12.75 10.18 -6.88
CA LEU A 153 -13.54 9.87 -5.69
C LEU A 153 -14.21 11.10 -5.06
N ASP A 154 -13.69 12.30 -5.33
CA ASP A 154 -14.27 13.56 -4.84
C ASP A 154 -15.52 13.94 -5.65
N GLU A 155 -15.57 13.57 -6.94
CA GLU A 155 -16.71 13.84 -7.83
C GLU A 155 -17.96 12.98 -7.50
N LEU A 156 -17.80 11.87 -6.77
CA LEU A 156 -18.90 11.00 -6.35
C LEU A 156 -19.62 11.47 -5.07
N GLN A 157 -19.07 12.40 -4.29
CA GLN A 157 -19.69 12.87 -3.04
C GLN A 157 -20.77 13.95 -3.22
N VAL A 158 -21.01 14.44 -4.44
CA VAL A 158 -21.91 15.60 -4.66
C VAL A 158 -23.38 15.23 -4.99
N GLN A 159 -23.74 13.95 -5.13
CA GLN A 159 -25.10 13.55 -5.56
C GLN A 159 -26.10 13.17 -4.46
N ASN A 160 -25.92 13.57 -3.20
CA ASN A 160 -26.83 13.19 -2.10
C ASN A 160 -27.63 14.33 -1.44
N GLU A 161 -27.82 15.47 -2.09
CA GLU A 161 -28.81 16.46 -1.62
C GLU A 161 -29.54 17.15 -2.78
N VAL A 162 -30.61 16.53 -3.29
CA VAL A 162 -31.74 17.31 -3.85
C VAL A 162 -33.05 16.70 -3.37
N THR A 163 -33.60 17.38 -2.37
CA THR A 163 -34.97 17.36 -1.87
C THR A 163 -36.04 17.25 -2.96
N ALA A 164 -37.00 16.34 -2.78
CA ALA A 164 -38.34 16.49 -3.34
C ALA A 164 -39.37 15.84 -2.41
N ASN A 165 -40.05 16.65 -1.61
CA ASN A 165 -41.45 16.40 -1.27
C ASN A 165 -42.15 17.73 -0.96
N PRO A 166 -43.18 18.15 -1.72
CA PRO A 166 -44.21 19.03 -1.19
C PRO A 166 -45.16 18.27 -0.25
#